data_AF-A0A963JZK8-F1
#
_entry.id   AF-A0A963JZK8-F1
#
_cell.length_a   1.000
_cell.length_b   1.000
_cell.length_c   1.000
_cell.angle_alpha   90.00
_cell.angle_beta   90.00
_cell.angle_gamma   90.00
#
_symmetry.space_group_name_H-M   'P 1'
#
loop_
_entity.id
_entity.type
_entity.pdbx_description
1 polymer ?
#
loop_
_entity_poly.entity_id
_entity_poly.type
_entity_poly.pdbx_seq_one_letter_code
_entity_poly.pdbx_strand_id
1 'polypeptide(L)'
;MLDFRRLRSCLVPLTAFHAFLIVWSAAPAAAQEAPQPRHVGSASCITCHESAAEAWQGSDHALAWTAPDEMTVLGDFDDATFDRQGVVTRFTRQGDAFAVETEDGNGQRRSFDVVGVAGIHPLQQYLLSPEPGRTQAFDLAWDTVRHAWFDLYPGEKLRPGDGMQWTGPYKSWEARCAECHATGFSRNYDATTRTYDPLVAEIGVACEACHGPGEAHNAWAAAPDTFDPAAWPGLTPHGLTIDLAASAEVEIQQCAGCHS
;
A
#
# COMPACT_ATOMS: atom_id res chain seq x y z
N MET A 1 53.13 73.16 38.07
CA MET A 1 53.94 72.44 39.09
C MET A 1 53.13 71.22 39.53
N LEU A 2 53.82 70.08 39.71
CA LEU A 2 53.32 68.72 39.96
C LEU A 2 52.90 67.97 38.68
N ASP A 3 53.31 66.73 38.41
CA ASP A 3 54.37 65.86 38.95
C ASP A 3 54.53 64.72 37.92
N PHE A 4 55.77 64.34 37.60
CA PHE A 4 56.11 63.29 36.64
C PHE A 4 56.26 61.97 37.39
N ARG A 5 55.34 61.01 37.20
CA ARG A 5 55.53 59.62 37.66
C ARG A 5 55.18 58.58 36.59
N ARG A 6 56.26 58.11 35.96
CA ARG A 6 56.58 56.73 35.53
C ARG A 6 55.41 55.74 35.45
N LEU A 7 55.10 55.27 34.23
CA LEU A 7 54.44 53.99 34.02
C LEU A 7 55.31 53.10 33.13
N ARG A 8 55.55 51.89 33.66
CA ARG A 8 56.48 50.87 33.22
C ARG A 8 55.93 50.12 32.00
N SER A 9 56.81 49.84 31.05
CA SER A 9 56.60 48.86 29.98
C SER A 9 56.34 47.47 30.56
N CYS A 10 55.22 46.84 30.19
CA CYS A 10 54.99 45.40 30.36
C CYS A 10 55.00 44.74 28.98
N LEU A 11 56.09 44.02 28.71
CA LEU A 11 56.18 43.04 27.62
C LEU A 11 55.43 41.78 28.07
N VAL A 12 54.39 41.37 27.33
CA VAL A 12 53.71 40.09 27.50
C VAL A 12 54.34 39.07 26.54
N PRO A 13 54.76 37.87 27.00
CA PRO A 13 55.37 36.88 26.13
C PRO A 13 54.29 36.15 25.31
N LEU A 14 54.50 36.04 23.99
CA LEU A 14 53.72 35.17 23.11
C LEU A 14 53.97 33.71 23.50
N THR A 15 52.95 33.02 24.01
CA THR A 15 52.98 31.56 24.18
C THR A 15 52.32 30.91 22.96
N ALA A 16 53.09 30.09 22.25
CA ALA A 16 52.64 29.36 21.06
C ALA A 16 51.73 28.18 21.46
N PHE A 17 50.41 28.35 21.29
CA PHE A 17 49.43 27.27 21.44
C PHE A 17 49.58 26.28 20.27
N HIS A 18 50.13 25.10 20.54
CA HIS A 18 50.06 23.97 19.62
C HIS A 18 48.66 23.35 19.71
N ALA A 19 47.81 23.61 18.72
CA ALA A 19 46.52 22.95 18.60
C ALA A 19 46.71 21.50 18.16
N PHE A 20 46.59 20.57 19.10
CA PHE A 20 46.53 19.13 18.82
C PHE A 20 45.11 18.83 18.29
N LEU A 21 44.97 18.71 16.97
CA LEU A 21 43.72 18.23 16.34
C LEU A 21 43.58 16.72 16.59
N ILE A 22 42.83 16.35 17.62
CA ILE A 22 42.38 14.98 17.82
C ILE A 22 41.26 14.73 16.80
N VAL A 23 41.59 14.08 15.69
CA VAL A 23 40.60 13.56 14.74
C VAL A 23 39.95 12.35 15.41
N TRP A 24 38.77 12.56 15.99
CA TRP A 24 37.97 11.48 16.56
C TRP A 24 37.27 10.75 15.42
N SER A 25 37.87 9.66 14.93
CA SER A 25 37.25 8.76 13.97
C SER A 25 36.14 7.95 14.65
N ALA A 26 34.99 8.58 14.87
CA ALA A 26 33.77 7.87 15.21
C ALA A 26 33.27 7.17 13.93
N ALA A 27 33.60 5.90 13.76
CA ALA A 27 32.88 5.06 12.82
C ALA A 27 31.42 5.00 13.30
N PRO A 28 30.42 5.31 12.45
CA PRO A 28 29.03 5.12 12.83
C PRO A 28 28.83 3.62 13.10
N ALA A 29 28.51 3.28 14.35
CA ALA A 29 27.96 1.97 14.64
C ALA A 29 26.66 1.85 13.84
N ALA A 30 26.63 0.97 12.83
CA ALA A 30 25.40 0.62 12.17
C ALA A 30 24.49 0.02 13.24
N ALA A 31 23.42 0.74 13.60
CA ALA A 31 22.38 0.18 14.45
C ALA A 31 21.83 -1.03 13.69
N GLN A 32 22.00 -2.23 14.26
CA GLN A 32 21.42 -3.43 13.72
C GLN A 32 19.91 -3.32 13.94
N GLU A 33 19.17 -3.07 12.87
CA GLU A 33 17.73 -2.94 12.93
C GLU A 33 17.16 -4.25 13.47
N ALA A 34 16.30 -4.16 14.49
CA ALA A 34 15.70 -5.34 15.09
C ALA A 34 14.89 -6.09 14.02
N PRO A 35 14.92 -7.44 14.03
CA PRO A 35 14.16 -8.22 13.06
C PRO A 35 12.67 -7.87 13.19
N GLN A 36 12.08 -7.39 12.08
CA GLN A 36 10.65 -7.17 11.99
C GLN A 36 9.97 -8.50 11.66
N PRO A 37 8.84 -8.84 12.32
CA PRO A 37 8.10 -10.05 11.99
C PRO A 37 7.60 -10.00 10.55
N ARG A 38 7.58 -11.16 9.90
CA ARG A 38 7.05 -11.33 8.54
C ARG A 38 5.55 -11.57 8.57
N HIS A 39 4.91 -11.23 7.45
CA HIS A 39 3.52 -11.58 7.20
C HIS A 39 3.42 -13.09 6.94
N VAL A 40 2.40 -13.73 7.51
CA VAL A 40 2.18 -15.19 7.44
C VAL A 40 0.90 -15.57 6.68
N GLY A 41 0.09 -14.57 6.32
CA GLY A 41 -1.17 -14.72 5.61
C GLY A 41 -2.32 -15.13 6.52
N SER A 42 -3.52 -14.70 6.15
CA SER A 42 -4.76 -14.94 6.91
C SER A 42 -5.05 -16.41 7.13
N ALA A 43 -4.63 -17.28 6.22
CA ALA A 43 -4.75 -18.74 6.37
C ALA A 43 -4.15 -19.26 7.68
N SER A 44 -3.07 -18.64 8.17
CA SER A 44 -2.48 -19.01 9.47
C SER A 44 -3.40 -18.66 10.64
N CYS A 45 -4.09 -17.52 10.56
CA CYS A 45 -4.97 -17.01 11.60
C CYS A 45 -6.25 -17.84 11.71
N ILE A 46 -6.82 -18.23 10.57
CA ILE A 46 -8.12 -18.92 10.46
C ILE A 46 -8.13 -20.25 11.23
N THR A 47 -6.99 -20.94 11.32
CA THR A 47 -6.88 -22.24 12.01
C THR A 47 -7.18 -22.18 13.52
N CYS A 48 -7.01 -21.01 14.15
CA CYS A 48 -7.28 -20.79 15.58
C CYS A 48 -8.42 -19.79 15.82
N HIS A 49 -8.69 -18.90 14.86
CA HIS A 49 -9.65 -17.79 14.98
C HIS A 49 -10.86 -17.95 14.04
N GLU A 50 -11.48 -19.13 14.05
CA GLU A 50 -12.59 -19.49 13.15
C GLU A 50 -13.74 -18.46 13.17
N SER A 51 -14.24 -18.07 14.34
CA SER A 51 -15.35 -17.11 14.41
C SER A 51 -15.00 -15.72 13.88
N ALA A 52 -13.75 -15.28 14.04
CA ALA A 52 -13.31 -14.01 13.48
C ALA A 52 -13.13 -14.13 11.96
N ALA A 53 -12.62 -15.27 11.49
CA ALA A 53 -12.53 -15.59 10.08
C ALA A 53 -13.89 -15.59 9.40
N GLU A 54 -14.89 -16.23 9.99
CA GLU A 54 -16.27 -16.24 9.47
C GLU A 54 -16.88 -14.83 9.41
N ALA A 55 -16.59 -13.98 10.40
CA ALA A 55 -17.08 -12.60 10.41
C ALA A 55 -16.35 -11.71 9.37
N TRP A 56 -15.06 -11.96 9.14
CA TRP A 56 -14.27 -11.22 8.15
C TRP A 56 -14.56 -11.70 6.73
N GLN A 57 -14.73 -13.00 6.51
CA GLN A 57 -14.94 -13.59 5.20
C GLN A 57 -16.25 -13.09 4.59
N GLY A 58 -16.14 -12.34 3.49
CA GLY A 58 -17.28 -11.69 2.83
C GLY A 58 -17.62 -10.28 3.34
N SER A 59 -16.87 -9.75 4.30
CA SER A 59 -16.92 -8.33 4.66
C SER A 59 -16.35 -7.44 3.56
N ASP A 60 -16.66 -6.14 3.59
CA ASP A 60 -16.10 -5.17 2.65
C ASP A 60 -14.56 -5.10 2.70
N HIS A 61 -13.94 -5.39 3.86
CA HIS A 61 -12.49 -5.48 3.98
C HIS A 61 -11.91 -6.68 3.22
N ALA A 62 -12.50 -7.87 3.41
CA ALA A 62 -12.10 -9.07 2.68
C ALA A 62 -12.32 -8.93 1.17
N LEU A 63 -13.33 -8.15 0.76
CA LEU A 63 -13.71 -7.92 -0.63
C LEU A 63 -13.19 -6.59 -1.21
N ALA A 64 -12.32 -5.88 -0.47
CA ALA A 64 -11.78 -4.58 -0.89
C ALA A 64 -10.97 -4.69 -2.19
N TRP A 65 -10.29 -5.82 -2.38
CA TRP A 65 -9.64 -6.24 -3.61
C TRP A 65 -9.66 -7.77 -3.69
N THR A 66 -10.02 -8.32 -4.84
CA THR A 66 -10.03 -9.77 -5.09
C THR A 66 -9.43 -10.10 -6.45
N ALA A 67 -9.00 -11.36 -6.62
CA ALA A 67 -8.71 -11.91 -7.93
C ALA A 67 -10.00 -12.02 -8.75
N PRO A 68 -9.94 -11.87 -10.08
CA PRO A 68 -11.11 -12.00 -10.93
C PRO A 68 -11.47 -13.47 -11.12
N ASP A 69 -12.66 -13.87 -10.65
CA ASP A 69 -13.24 -15.18 -10.87
C ASP A 69 -14.77 -15.07 -10.99
N GLU A 70 -15.46 -16.20 -11.15
CA GLU A 70 -16.91 -16.23 -11.33
C GLU A 70 -17.73 -15.79 -10.11
N MET A 71 -17.14 -15.81 -8.92
CA MET A 71 -17.78 -15.40 -7.67
C MET A 71 -17.51 -13.93 -7.35
N THR A 72 -16.35 -13.40 -7.78
CA THR A 72 -15.93 -12.03 -7.48
C THR A 72 -16.27 -11.04 -8.59
N VAL A 73 -16.39 -11.47 -9.84
CA VAL A 73 -16.82 -10.62 -10.96
C VAL A 73 -18.35 -10.61 -11.04
N LEU A 74 -18.98 -9.55 -10.56
CA LEU A 74 -20.44 -9.38 -10.61
C LEU A 74 -20.91 -8.64 -11.88
N GLY A 75 -19.99 -8.05 -12.63
CA GLY A 75 -20.27 -7.31 -13.85
C GLY A 75 -20.70 -8.20 -15.00
N ASP A 76 -21.47 -7.62 -15.91
CA ASP A 76 -21.87 -8.32 -17.13
C ASP A 76 -20.71 -8.36 -18.15
N PHE A 77 -20.06 -9.51 -18.26
CA PHE A 77 -19.03 -9.84 -19.25
C PHE A 77 -19.54 -10.79 -20.35
N ASP A 78 -20.86 -10.94 -20.53
CA ASP A 78 -21.47 -11.75 -21.59
C ASP A 78 -21.63 -10.94 -22.88
N ASP A 79 -20.49 -10.48 -23.43
CA ASP A 79 -20.40 -9.65 -24.62
C ASP A 79 -21.10 -8.26 -24.52
N ALA A 80 -21.31 -7.78 -23.29
CA ALA A 80 -21.90 -6.47 -23.02
C ALA A 80 -21.08 -5.33 -23.65
N THR A 81 -21.77 -4.26 -24.06
CA THR A 81 -21.14 -3.07 -24.63
C THR A 81 -21.59 -1.79 -23.92
N PHE A 82 -20.69 -0.85 -23.74
CA PHE A 82 -20.97 0.48 -23.21
C PHE A 82 -20.40 1.55 -24.14
N ASP A 83 -21.26 2.47 -24.60
CA ASP A 83 -20.84 3.63 -25.40
C ASP A 83 -20.65 4.85 -24.52
N ARG A 84 -19.40 5.27 -24.35
CA ARG A 84 -19.04 6.53 -23.72
C ARG A 84 -18.72 7.58 -24.78
N GLN A 85 -19.75 8.33 -25.18
CA GLN A 85 -19.61 9.49 -26.08
C GLN A 85 -18.84 9.18 -27.39
N GLY A 86 -19.07 7.99 -27.96
CA GLY A 86 -18.43 7.49 -29.19
C GLY A 86 -17.30 6.49 -28.95
N VAL A 87 -16.81 6.34 -27.71
CA VAL A 87 -15.85 5.30 -27.34
C VAL A 87 -16.60 4.08 -26.84
N VAL A 88 -16.78 3.09 -27.73
CA VAL A 88 -17.46 1.83 -27.40
C VAL A 88 -16.48 0.90 -26.69
N THR A 89 -16.82 0.51 -25.46
CA THR A 89 -16.12 -0.54 -24.69
C THR A 89 -16.92 -1.83 -24.76
N ARG A 90 -16.25 -2.98 -24.88
CA ARG A 90 -16.87 -4.31 -24.83
C ARG A 90 -16.27 -5.14 -23.71
N PHE A 91 -17.13 -5.85 -22.98
CA PHE A 91 -16.76 -6.71 -21.85
C PHE A 91 -17.01 -8.15 -22.24
N THR A 92 -16.00 -9.00 -22.12
CA THR A 92 -16.08 -10.40 -22.59
C THR A 92 -15.49 -11.37 -21.57
N ARG A 93 -16.08 -12.55 -21.45
CA ARG A 93 -15.54 -13.70 -20.70
C ARG A 93 -15.19 -14.82 -21.67
N GLN A 94 -13.99 -15.39 -21.54
CA GLN A 94 -13.53 -16.57 -22.29
C GLN A 94 -13.06 -17.64 -21.31
N GLY A 95 -13.91 -18.64 -21.06
CA GLY A 95 -13.66 -19.61 -19.98
C GLY A 95 -13.63 -18.88 -18.62
N ASP A 96 -12.50 -18.92 -17.94
CA ASP A 96 -12.31 -18.28 -16.63
C ASP A 96 -11.67 -16.89 -16.73
N ALA A 97 -11.25 -16.46 -17.92
CA ALA A 97 -10.63 -15.16 -18.13
C ALA A 97 -11.66 -14.09 -18.49
N PHE A 98 -11.50 -12.90 -17.91
CA PHE A 98 -12.31 -11.72 -18.19
C PHE A 98 -11.46 -10.66 -18.89
N ALA A 99 -12.03 -10.01 -19.91
CA ALA A 99 -11.31 -9.01 -20.70
C ALA A 99 -12.20 -7.82 -21.06
N VAL A 100 -11.56 -6.67 -21.23
CA VAL A 100 -12.15 -5.39 -21.63
C VAL A 100 -11.50 -4.92 -22.93
N GLU A 101 -12.30 -4.80 -23.99
CA GLU A 101 -11.87 -4.19 -25.26
C GLU A 101 -12.24 -2.71 -25.27
N THR A 102 -11.24 -1.82 -25.32
CA THR A 102 -11.42 -0.36 -25.28
C THR A 102 -10.22 0.37 -25.88
N GLU A 103 -10.30 1.70 -25.98
CA GLU A 103 -9.18 2.54 -26.43
C GLU A 103 -8.10 2.67 -25.35
N ASP A 104 -6.83 2.55 -25.77
CA ASP A 104 -5.66 2.77 -24.93
C ASP A 104 -5.29 4.25 -24.78
N GLY A 105 -4.17 4.53 -24.12
CA GLY A 105 -3.61 5.88 -23.95
C GLY A 105 -3.13 6.56 -25.24
N ASN A 106 -3.18 5.88 -26.39
CA ASN A 106 -2.90 6.40 -27.73
C ASN A 106 -4.15 6.44 -28.63
N GLY A 107 -5.33 6.08 -28.09
CA GLY A 107 -6.59 5.98 -28.85
C GLY A 107 -6.71 4.72 -29.72
N GLN A 108 -5.82 3.73 -29.56
CA GLN A 108 -5.91 2.45 -30.26
C GLN A 108 -6.79 1.48 -29.48
N ARG A 109 -7.75 0.87 -30.17
CA ARG A 109 -8.59 -0.18 -29.60
C ARG A 109 -7.77 -1.45 -29.37
N ARG A 110 -7.76 -1.95 -28.14
CA ARG A 110 -7.06 -3.16 -27.70
C ARG A 110 -7.91 -3.90 -26.67
N SER A 111 -7.62 -5.20 -26.48
CA SER A 111 -8.19 -6.02 -25.41
C SER A 111 -7.21 -6.07 -24.24
N PHE A 112 -7.73 -5.91 -23.02
CA PHE A 112 -6.97 -5.93 -21.78
C PHE A 112 -7.57 -6.94 -20.81
N ASP A 113 -6.72 -7.76 -20.21
CA ASP A 113 -7.16 -8.69 -19.18
C ASP A 113 -7.57 -7.93 -17.92
N VAL A 114 -8.66 -8.39 -17.31
CA VAL A 114 -9.01 -8.01 -15.95
C VAL A 114 -8.09 -8.80 -15.02
N VAL A 115 -7.31 -8.08 -14.22
CA VAL A 115 -6.32 -8.66 -13.30
C VAL A 115 -6.74 -8.53 -11.83
N GLY A 116 -7.85 -7.85 -11.56
CA GLY A 116 -8.40 -7.70 -10.22
C GLY A 116 -9.75 -7.01 -10.21
N VAL A 117 -10.47 -7.20 -9.10
CA VAL A 117 -11.77 -6.58 -8.84
C VAL A 117 -11.66 -5.77 -7.55
N ALA A 118 -11.93 -4.48 -7.61
CA ALA A 118 -11.89 -3.58 -6.47
C ALA A 118 -13.30 -3.24 -6.01
N GLY A 119 -13.59 -3.57 -4.74
CA GLY A 119 -14.87 -3.32 -4.08
C GLY A 119 -15.97 -4.34 -4.41
N ILE A 120 -17.10 -4.16 -3.73
CA ILE A 120 -18.29 -5.04 -3.83
C ILE A 120 -19.60 -4.24 -3.82
N HIS A 121 -19.74 -3.26 -2.94
CA HIS A 121 -20.93 -2.42 -2.84
C HIS A 121 -20.54 -0.96 -2.57
N PRO A 122 -21.19 0.04 -3.21
CA PRO A 122 -22.29 -0.07 -4.18
C PRO A 122 -21.82 -0.33 -5.62
N LEU A 123 -20.52 -0.53 -5.85
CA LEU A 123 -19.95 -0.74 -7.18
C LEU A 123 -18.76 -1.70 -7.15
N GLN A 124 -18.43 -2.23 -8.32
CA GLN A 124 -17.15 -2.85 -8.59
C GLN A 124 -16.39 -2.06 -9.66
N GLN A 125 -15.13 -1.78 -9.38
CA GLN A 125 -14.21 -1.24 -10.37
C GLN A 125 -13.22 -2.33 -10.77
N TYR A 126 -12.96 -2.47 -12.06
CA TYR A 126 -12.07 -3.51 -12.57
C TYR A 126 -10.66 -2.97 -12.79
N LEU A 127 -9.67 -3.79 -12.45
CA LEU A 127 -8.26 -3.48 -12.62
C LEU A 127 -7.77 -4.10 -13.91
N LEU A 128 -7.14 -3.30 -14.77
CA LEU A 128 -6.59 -3.72 -16.05
C LEU A 128 -5.07 -3.53 -16.04
N SER A 129 -4.33 -4.37 -16.77
CA SER A 129 -2.89 -4.24 -16.94
C SER A 129 -2.54 -3.90 -18.40
N PRO A 130 -2.47 -2.61 -18.79
CA PRO A 130 -2.09 -2.23 -20.15
C PRO A 130 -0.65 -2.61 -20.51
N GLU A 131 0.21 -2.73 -19.50
CA GLU A 131 1.61 -3.13 -19.60
C GLU A 131 1.95 -4.05 -18.40
N PRO A 132 2.93 -4.96 -18.51
CA PRO A 132 3.38 -5.77 -17.38
C PRO A 132 3.86 -4.90 -16.22
N GLY A 133 3.44 -5.23 -14.99
CA GLY A 133 3.84 -4.49 -13.78
C GLY A 133 3.15 -3.13 -13.61
N ARG A 134 2.13 -2.84 -14.44
CA ARG A 134 1.39 -1.58 -14.39
C ARG A 134 -0.10 -1.84 -14.34
N THR A 135 -0.67 -1.83 -13.13
CA THR A 135 -2.10 -2.03 -12.91
C THR A 135 -2.82 -0.69 -12.89
N GLN A 136 -3.97 -0.62 -13.55
CA GLN A 136 -4.77 0.59 -13.69
C GLN A 136 -6.22 0.32 -13.28
N ALA A 137 -6.79 1.20 -12.46
CA ALA A 137 -8.21 1.19 -12.14
C ALA A 137 -9.03 1.76 -13.32
N PHE A 138 -9.91 0.94 -13.88
CA PHE A 138 -10.64 1.29 -15.10
C PHE A 138 -11.73 2.35 -14.87
N ASP A 139 -12.04 3.17 -15.88
CA ASP A 139 -12.98 4.29 -15.72
C ASP A 139 -14.46 3.89 -15.77
N LEU A 140 -14.76 2.69 -16.29
CA LEU A 140 -16.11 2.16 -16.24
C LEU A 140 -16.21 1.19 -15.06
N ALA A 141 -17.25 1.39 -14.26
CA ALA A 141 -17.55 0.57 -13.09
C ALA A 141 -18.91 -0.12 -13.27
N TRP A 142 -19.09 -1.21 -12.53
CA TRP A 142 -20.35 -1.92 -12.44
C TRP A 142 -21.11 -1.47 -11.19
N ASP A 143 -22.33 -0.98 -11.37
CA ASP A 143 -23.24 -0.65 -10.27
C ASP A 143 -23.88 -1.96 -9.77
N THR A 144 -23.55 -2.40 -8.55
CA THR A 144 -24.05 -3.66 -8.00
C THR A 144 -25.48 -3.56 -7.47
N VAL A 145 -26.07 -2.36 -7.45
CA VAL A 145 -27.46 -2.14 -7.06
C VAL A 145 -28.36 -2.11 -8.30
N ARG A 146 -27.92 -1.42 -9.36
CA ARG A 146 -28.68 -1.28 -10.61
C ARG A 146 -28.37 -2.38 -11.62
N HIS A 147 -27.31 -3.15 -11.41
CA HIS A 147 -26.78 -4.14 -12.33
C HIS A 147 -26.53 -3.55 -13.72
N ALA A 148 -25.75 -2.48 -13.75
CA ALA A 148 -25.46 -1.76 -14.99
C ALA A 148 -24.03 -1.18 -14.99
N TRP A 149 -23.42 -1.17 -16.17
CA TRP A 149 -22.19 -0.44 -16.42
C TRP A 149 -22.44 1.07 -16.39
N PHE A 150 -21.52 1.82 -15.79
CA PHE A 150 -21.57 3.27 -15.80
C PHE A 150 -20.17 3.88 -15.85
N ASP A 151 -20.12 5.13 -16.31
CA ASP A 151 -18.91 5.94 -16.41
C ASP A 151 -18.68 6.70 -15.09
N LEU A 152 -17.48 6.58 -14.52
CA LEU A 152 -17.11 7.30 -13.30
C LEU A 152 -16.99 8.82 -13.52
N TYR A 153 -16.85 9.28 -14.77
CA TYR A 153 -16.73 10.70 -15.12
C TYR A 153 -17.75 11.13 -16.18
N PRO A 154 -19.06 11.04 -15.87
CA PRO A 154 -20.10 11.29 -16.86
C PRO A 154 -20.03 12.73 -17.38
N GLY A 155 -19.98 12.88 -18.71
CA GLY A 155 -19.92 14.17 -19.40
C GLY A 155 -18.51 14.71 -19.62
N GLU A 156 -17.49 14.12 -19.00
CA GLU A 156 -16.09 14.48 -19.25
C GLU A 156 -15.56 13.79 -20.52
N LYS A 157 -14.68 14.50 -21.25
CA LYS A 157 -14.02 13.96 -22.45
C LYS A 157 -12.54 13.76 -22.18
N LEU A 158 -12.22 12.69 -21.46
CA LEU A 158 -10.86 12.30 -21.13
C LEU A 158 -10.16 11.75 -22.39
N ARG A 159 -9.20 12.51 -22.92
CA ARG A 159 -8.48 12.15 -24.15
C ARG A 159 -7.28 11.25 -23.87
N PRO A 160 -6.77 10.54 -24.88
CA PRO A 160 -5.42 9.95 -24.85
C PRO A 160 -4.39 10.94 -24.30
N GLY A 161 -3.62 10.54 -23.28
CA GLY A 161 -2.63 11.37 -22.60
C GLY A 161 -3.16 12.24 -21.45
N ASP A 162 -4.47 12.29 -21.20
CA ASP A 162 -5.03 12.91 -20.01
C ASP A 162 -4.65 12.12 -18.75
N GLY A 163 -4.28 12.83 -17.68
CA GLY A 163 -3.89 12.21 -16.42
C GLY A 163 -5.00 11.38 -15.76
N MET A 164 -6.25 11.77 -16.00
CA MET A 164 -7.46 11.15 -15.43
C MET A 164 -8.07 10.06 -16.30
N GLN A 165 -7.64 9.93 -17.56
CA GLN A 165 -8.05 8.80 -18.41
C GLN A 165 -7.50 7.49 -17.81
N TRP A 166 -8.18 6.36 -18.01
CA TRP A 166 -7.87 5.08 -17.35
C TRP A 166 -6.40 4.60 -17.45
N THR A 167 -5.66 4.98 -18.50
CA THR A 167 -4.21 4.70 -18.66
C THR A 167 -3.31 5.80 -18.11
N GLY A 168 -3.86 6.81 -17.46
CA GLY A 168 -3.16 7.94 -16.88
C GLY A 168 -2.59 7.66 -15.48
N PRO A 169 -1.66 8.50 -14.99
CA PRO A 169 -1.03 8.34 -13.68
C PRO A 169 -1.98 8.45 -12.49
N TYR A 170 -3.14 9.13 -12.61
CA TYR A 170 -4.12 9.18 -11.51
C TYR A 170 -4.92 7.88 -11.35
N LYS A 171 -4.71 6.93 -12.25
CA LYS A 171 -5.41 5.65 -12.31
C LYS A 171 -4.54 4.47 -11.93
N SER A 172 -3.26 4.69 -11.63
CA SER A 172 -2.36 3.63 -11.17
C SER A 172 -2.83 3.07 -9.83
N TRP A 173 -3.03 1.76 -9.79
CA TRP A 173 -3.44 1.03 -8.60
C TRP A 173 -2.37 1.13 -7.50
N GLU A 174 -1.10 0.90 -7.87
CA GLU A 174 0.04 0.88 -6.96
C GLU A 174 0.29 2.25 -6.29
N ALA A 175 -0.02 3.33 -7.01
CA ALA A 175 0.20 4.69 -6.53
C ALA A 175 -0.96 5.26 -5.70
N ARG A 176 -2.19 4.75 -5.89
CA ARG A 176 -3.41 5.41 -5.41
C ARG A 176 -4.31 4.55 -4.54
N CYS A 177 -4.27 3.22 -4.69
CA CYS A 177 -5.29 2.33 -4.15
C CYS A 177 -4.70 1.18 -3.33
N ALA A 178 -3.61 0.57 -3.81
CA ALA A 178 -3.06 -0.66 -3.25
C ALA A 178 -2.66 -0.53 -1.77
N GLU A 179 -2.14 0.61 -1.33
CA GLU A 179 -1.78 0.86 0.07
C GLU A 179 -2.94 0.59 1.05
N CYS A 180 -4.17 0.91 0.63
CA CYS A 180 -5.37 0.78 1.46
C CYS A 180 -6.18 -0.48 1.15
N HIS A 181 -5.91 -1.15 0.02
CA HIS A 181 -6.69 -2.29 -0.48
C HIS A 181 -5.88 -3.60 -0.50
N ALA A 182 -4.63 -3.59 -0.05
CA ALA A 182 -3.77 -4.75 0.03
C ALA A 182 -3.12 -4.85 1.42
N THR A 183 -2.65 -6.05 1.76
CA THR A 183 -2.00 -6.33 3.04
C THR A 183 -0.49 -6.45 2.85
N GLY A 184 0.28 -5.82 3.74
CA GLY A 184 1.75 -5.83 3.68
C GLY A 184 2.30 -5.25 2.39
N PHE A 185 1.68 -4.17 1.89
CA PHE A 185 2.04 -3.56 0.61
C PHE A 185 3.33 -2.75 0.69
N SER A 186 4.19 -2.89 -0.31
CA SER A 186 5.26 -1.93 -0.60
C SER A 186 5.25 -1.59 -2.07
N ARG A 187 5.16 -0.29 -2.38
CA ARG A 187 5.08 0.20 -3.76
C ARG A 187 6.36 -0.02 -4.57
N ASN A 188 7.52 0.07 -3.92
CA ASN A 188 8.86 0.04 -4.53
C ASN A 188 8.96 0.85 -5.84
N TYR A 189 8.60 2.14 -5.79
CA TYR A 189 8.65 3.00 -6.95
C TYR A 189 10.07 3.47 -7.27
N ASP A 190 10.52 3.26 -8.50
CA ASP A 190 11.75 3.84 -9.03
C ASP A 190 11.44 5.15 -9.77
N ALA A 191 11.91 6.28 -9.23
CA ALA A 191 11.65 7.61 -9.78
C ALA A 191 12.38 7.88 -11.12
N THR A 192 13.46 7.15 -11.40
CA THR A 192 14.28 7.30 -12.61
C THR A 192 13.62 6.61 -13.80
N THR A 193 13.23 5.35 -13.61
CA THR A 193 12.55 4.55 -14.64
C THR A 193 11.03 4.77 -14.65
N ARG A 194 10.49 5.35 -13.57
CA ARG A 194 9.06 5.61 -13.34
C ARG A 194 8.22 4.34 -13.33
N THR A 195 8.76 3.28 -12.75
CA THR A 195 8.13 1.96 -12.67
C THR A 195 7.83 1.57 -11.23
N TYR A 196 6.85 0.68 -11.06
CA TYR A 196 6.49 0.06 -9.79
C TYR A 196 6.99 -1.39 -9.78
N ASP A 197 7.44 -1.86 -8.61
CA ASP A 197 7.75 -3.27 -8.35
C ASP A 197 7.03 -3.72 -7.06
N PRO A 198 5.68 -3.76 -7.09
CA PRO A 198 4.89 -3.89 -5.88
C PRO A 198 5.13 -5.23 -5.19
N LEU A 199 5.37 -5.17 -3.88
CA LEU A 199 5.28 -6.33 -2.99
C LEU A 199 3.94 -6.30 -2.29
N VAL A 200 3.27 -7.45 -2.23
CA VAL A 200 1.99 -7.65 -1.54
C VAL A 200 2.13 -8.94 -0.73
N ALA A 201 1.82 -8.89 0.56
CA ALA A 201 1.76 -10.10 1.38
C ALA A 201 0.47 -10.88 1.11
N GLU A 202 -0.66 -10.17 1.02
CA GLU A 202 -1.97 -10.74 0.72
C GLU A 202 -2.88 -9.72 0.01
N ILE A 203 -3.70 -10.18 -0.93
CA ILE A 203 -4.71 -9.36 -1.63
C ILE A 203 -5.86 -9.03 -0.67
N GLY A 204 -6.36 -7.79 -0.73
CA GLY A 204 -7.45 -7.33 0.14
C GLY A 204 -6.95 -6.79 1.49
N VAL A 205 -7.90 -6.29 2.29
CA VAL A 205 -7.65 -5.88 3.69
C VAL A 205 -7.82 -7.13 4.56
N ALA A 206 -6.73 -7.86 4.70
CA ALA A 206 -6.66 -9.16 5.34
C ALA A 206 -6.37 -9.03 6.85
N CYS A 207 -6.25 -10.14 7.58
CA CYS A 207 -6.09 -10.11 9.05
C CYS A 207 -4.90 -9.23 9.48
N GLU A 208 -3.78 -9.38 8.79
CA GLU A 208 -2.53 -8.69 9.12
C GLU A 208 -2.54 -7.21 8.70
N ALA A 209 -3.53 -6.75 7.92
CA ALA A 209 -3.70 -5.33 7.62
C ALA A 209 -4.16 -4.53 8.85
N CYS A 210 -4.77 -5.17 9.85
CA CYS A 210 -5.17 -4.53 11.12
C CYS A 210 -4.35 -5.01 12.32
N HIS A 211 -3.88 -6.26 12.31
CA HIS A 211 -3.14 -6.85 13.43
C HIS A 211 -1.61 -6.82 13.24
N GLY A 212 -1.15 -6.49 12.04
CA GLY A 212 0.25 -6.50 11.68
C GLY A 212 0.79 -7.91 11.40
N PRO A 213 2.09 -8.04 11.13
CA PRO A 213 2.70 -9.31 10.73
C PRO A 213 2.66 -10.36 11.86
N GLY A 214 2.17 -11.55 11.55
CA GLY A 214 1.85 -12.60 12.53
C GLY A 214 2.97 -13.59 12.84
N GLU A 215 4.18 -13.47 12.28
CA GLU A 215 5.26 -14.45 12.50
C GLU A 215 5.59 -14.67 13.98
N ALA A 216 5.77 -13.58 14.73
CA ALA A 216 6.08 -13.67 16.16
C ALA A 216 4.87 -14.14 16.98
N HIS A 217 3.65 -13.76 16.56
CA HIS A 217 2.41 -14.23 17.17
C HIS A 217 2.23 -15.74 17.02
N ASN A 218 2.50 -16.29 15.84
CA ASN A 218 2.49 -17.73 15.60
C ASN A 218 3.51 -18.46 16.47
N ALA A 219 4.73 -17.91 16.58
CA ALA A 219 5.78 -18.48 17.42
C ALA A 219 5.37 -18.48 18.90
N TRP A 220 4.75 -17.40 19.37
CA TRP A 220 4.18 -17.31 20.71
C TRP A 220 3.06 -18.33 20.92
N ALA A 221 2.08 -18.41 20.02
CA ALA A 221 0.94 -19.30 20.14
C ALA A 221 1.34 -20.78 20.12
N ALA A 222 2.39 -21.14 19.38
CA ALA A 222 2.90 -22.51 19.29
C ALA A 222 3.61 -22.97 20.58
N ALA A 223 4.27 -22.06 21.31
CA ALA A 223 5.06 -22.41 22.49
C ALA A 223 5.10 -21.25 23.52
N PRO A 224 3.95 -20.90 24.13
CA PRO A 224 3.84 -19.69 24.96
C PRO A 224 4.74 -19.72 26.20
N ASP A 225 4.97 -20.90 26.78
CA ASP A 225 5.81 -21.09 27.97
C ASP A 225 7.31 -20.84 27.72
N THR A 226 7.73 -20.91 26.44
CA THR A 226 9.14 -20.76 26.03
C THR A 226 9.36 -19.60 25.07
N PHE A 227 8.31 -18.84 24.77
CA PHE A 227 8.43 -17.67 23.92
C PHE A 227 9.31 -16.62 24.62
N ASP A 228 10.29 -16.08 23.90
CA ASP A 228 11.17 -15.02 24.38
C ASP A 228 10.75 -13.68 23.73
N PRO A 229 10.02 -12.80 24.44
CA PRO A 229 9.68 -11.48 23.93
C PRO A 229 10.90 -10.61 23.64
N ALA A 230 12.05 -10.88 24.27
CA ALA A 230 13.27 -10.11 24.03
C ALA A 230 13.86 -10.35 22.62
N ALA A 231 13.51 -11.47 21.98
CA ALA A 231 13.84 -11.73 20.58
C ALA A 231 13.04 -10.84 19.60
N TRP A 232 11.95 -10.24 20.08
CA TRP A 232 11.02 -9.44 19.28
C TRP A 232 10.74 -8.08 19.96
N PRO A 233 11.76 -7.21 20.05
CA PRO A 233 11.63 -5.94 20.76
C PRO A 233 10.58 -5.04 20.09
N GLY A 234 9.73 -4.41 20.89
CA GLY A 234 8.70 -3.49 20.41
C GLY A 234 7.38 -4.15 20.00
N LEU A 235 7.26 -5.48 20.13
CA LEU A 235 5.98 -6.17 19.95
C LEU A 235 5.18 -6.24 21.26
N THR A 236 3.89 -6.52 21.11
CA THR A 236 3.01 -6.87 22.23
C THR A 236 3.48 -8.16 22.92
N PRO A 237 3.02 -8.45 24.15
CA PRO A 237 3.34 -9.72 24.83
C PRO A 237 2.95 -10.98 24.05
N HIS A 238 2.03 -10.85 23.09
CA HIS A 238 1.56 -11.93 22.23
C HIS A 238 2.15 -11.86 20.81
N GLY A 239 3.23 -11.11 20.59
CA GLY A 239 3.99 -11.14 19.33
C GLY A 239 3.33 -10.42 18.14
N LEU A 240 2.44 -9.45 18.39
CA LEU A 240 1.87 -8.58 17.35
C LEU A 240 2.50 -7.18 17.40
N THR A 241 2.54 -6.49 16.27
CA THR A 241 2.99 -5.08 16.20
C THR A 241 1.90 -4.09 16.58
N ILE A 242 0.62 -4.51 16.53
CA ILE A 242 -0.54 -3.66 16.78
C ILE A 242 -1.38 -4.23 17.92
N ASP A 243 -1.74 -3.37 18.87
CA ASP A 243 -2.70 -3.65 19.94
C ASP A 243 -3.88 -2.66 19.83
N LEU A 244 -4.93 -3.07 19.12
CA LEU A 244 -6.12 -2.24 18.93
C LEU A 244 -6.83 -1.91 20.25
N ALA A 245 -6.61 -2.68 21.33
CA ALA A 245 -7.20 -2.42 22.63
C ALA A 245 -6.36 -1.45 23.49
N ALA A 246 -5.15 -1.09 23.07
CA ALA A 246 -4.25 -0.26 23.85
C ALA A 246 -4.78 1.17 24.04
N SER A 247 -5.28 1.79 22.97
CA SER A 247 -5.89 3.12 23.04
C SER A 247 -6.71 3.44 21.79
N ALA A 248 -7.62 4.41 21.91
CA ALA A 248 -8.33 4.98 20.76
C ALA A 248 -7.37 5.59 19.72
N GLU A 249 -6.19 6.07 20.14
CA GLU A 249 -5.18 6.58 19.20
C GLU A 249 -4.65 5.46 18.31
N VAL A 250 -4.34 4.28 18.86
CA VAL A 250 -3.89 3.13 18.06
C VAL A 250 -4.95 2.71 17.04
N GLU A 251 -6.20 2.60 17.48
CA GLU A 251 -7.33 2.28 16.60
C GLU A 251 -7.47 3.32 15.47
N ILE A 252 -7.44 4.61 15.81
CA ILE A 252 -7.51 5.68 14.81
C ILE A 252 -6.34 5.61 13.83
N GLN A 253 -5.10 5.42 14.29
CA GLN A 253 -3.94 5.34 13.40
C GLN A 253 -4.06 4.14 12.45
N GLN A 254 -4.61 3.02 12.91
CA GLN A 254 -4.78 1.85 12.06
C GLN A 254 -5.84 2.05 10.97
N CYS A 255 -6.94 2.74 11.30
CA CYS A 255 -8.05 2.93 10.36
C CYS A 255 -7.92 4.18 9.47
N ALA A 256 -7.27 5.23 9.96
CA ALA A 256 -7.23 6.54 9.29
C ALA A 256 -6.47 6.50 7.96
N GLY A 257 -5.52 5.57 7.78
CA GLY A 257 -4.85 5.41 6.48
C GLY A 257 -5.80 5.12 5.32
N CYS A 258 -6.94 4.48 5.61
CA CYS A 258 -7.93 4.08 4.60
C CYS A 258 -9.23 4.88 4.64
N HIS A 259 -9.58 5.48 5.79
CA HIS A 259 -10.91 6.05 6.05
C HIS A 259 -10.90 7.54 6.47
N SER A 260 -9.79 8.26 6.31
CA SER A 260 -9.68 9.69 6.67
C SER A 260 -10.38 10.64 5.70
#